data_AF-A0A3D3ADD8-F1
#
_entry.id   AF-A0A3D3ADD8-F1
#
_cell.length_a   1.000
_cell.length_b   1.000
_cell.length_c   1.000
_cell.angle_alpha   90.00
_cell.angle_beta   90.00
_cell.angle_gamma   90.00
#
_symmetry.space_group_name_H-M   'P 1'
#
loop_
_entity.id
_entity.type
_entity.pdbx_description
1 polymer ?
#
loop_
_entity_poly.entity_id
_entity_poly.type
_entity_poly.pdbx_seq_one_letter_code
_entity_poly.pdbx_strand_id
1 'polypeptide(L)'
;LLKKAYDVAKSKGIEPKVGSVFTSDLFYHDDPELWKTWARFGMLAVEMETAGLYTIAAKNHVNALSILTVSDSIVKQQETTPEERQSSFTQMMEIALELA
;
A
#
# COMPACT_ATOMS: atom_id res chain seq x y z
N LEU A 1 4.74 11.87 -9.02
CA LEU A 1 5.11 10.47 -8.68
C LEU A 1 3.99 9.48 -9.02
N LEU A 2 2.78 9.62 -8.45
CA LEU A 2 1.69 8.65 -8.64
C LEU A 2 1.40 8.25 -10.09
N LYS A 3 1.16 9.21 -10.99
CA LYS A 3 0.87 8.91 -12.41
C LYS A 3 2.00 8.10 -13.08
N LYS A 4 3.26 8.48 -12.82
CA LYS A 4 4.43 7.76 -13.35
C LYS A 4 4.45 6.31 -12.85
N ALA A 5 4.19 6.08 -11.56
CA ALA A 5 4.09 4.74 -10.98
C ALA A 5 2.97 3.90 -11.60
N TYR A 6 1.81 4.51 -11.78
CA TYR A 6 0.67 3.87 -12.42
C TYR A 6 0.98 3.46 -13.86
N ASP A 7 1.58 4.35 -14.64
CA ASP A 7 1.92 4.10 -16.04
C ASP A 7 2.99 3.00 -16.16
N VAL A 8 4.02 3.01 -15.30
CA VAL A 8 5.07 1.96 -15.25
C VAL A 8 4.49 0.60 -14.88
N ALA A 9 3.61 0.54 -13.89
CA ALA A 9 2.92 -0.69 -13.52
C ALA A 9 2.11 -1.24 -14.69
N LYS A 10 1.36 -0.37 -15.38
CA LYS A 10 0.58 -0.73 -16.57
C LYS A 10 1.46 -1.23 -17.72
N SER A 11 2.61 -0.61 -17.98
CA SER A 11 3.52 -1.08 -19.03
C SER A 11 4.14 -2.45 -18.72
N LYS A 12 4.23 -2.83 -17.44
CA LYS A 12 4.67 -4.16 -16.99
C LYS A 12 3.53 -5.19 -16.94
N GLY A 13 2.32 -4.84 -17.40
CA GLY A 13 1.15 -5.72 -17.37
C GLY A 13 0.55 -5.92 -15.97
N ILE A 14 0.91 -5.06 -15.01
CA ILE A 14 0.38 -5.08 -13.66
C ILE A 14 -0.86 -4.18 -13.62
N GLU A 15 -1.91 -4.64 -12.94
CA GLU A 15 -3.14 -3.88 -12.70
C GLU A 15 -3.13 -3.25 -11.30
N PRO A 16 -2.51 -2.06 -11.10
CA PRO A 16 -2.44 -1.44 -9.79
C PRO A 16 -3.82 -0.95 -9.32
N LYS A 17 -4.08 -1.03 -8.02
CA LYS A 17 -5.19 -0.34 -7.36
C LYS A 17 -4.67 0.98 -6.79
N VAL A 18 -5.36 2.08 -7.12
CA VAL A 18 -5.05 3.41 -6.61
C VAL A 18 -6.23 3.88 -5.77
N GLY A 19 -5.95 4.27 -4.53
CA GLY A 19 -6.96 4.74 -3.59
C GLY A 19 -6.37 5.03 -2.22
N SER A 20 -7.25 5.31 -1.27
CA SER A 20 -6.86 5.64 0.10
C SER A 20 -6.50 4.39 0.90
N VAL A 21 -5.58 4.56 1.85
CA VAL A 21 -5.19 3.55 2.84
C VAL A 21 -5.37 4.11 4.23
N PHE A 22 -5.62 3.22 5.19
CA PHE A 22 -5.71 3.58 6.60
C PHE A 22 -4.36 3.32 7.28
N THR A 23 -3.74 4.39 7.80
CA THR A 23 -2.51 4.31 8.59
C THR A 23 -2.86 4.09 10.06
N SER A 24 -2.53 2.92 10.60
CA SER A 24 -2.84 2.53 11.98
C SER A 24 -1.60 2.60 12.88
N ASP A 25 -1.74 3.17 14.07
CA ASP A 25 -0.68 3.09 15.11
C ASP A 25 -0.63 1.71 15.77
N LEU A 26 -1.75 0.97 15.77
CA LEU A 26 -1.87 -0.34 16.41
C LEU A 26 -1.94 -1.43 15.34
N PHE A 27 -1.01 -2.37 15.41
CA PHE A 27 -1.09 -3.60 14.62
C PHE A 27 -2.16 -4.54 15.20
N TYR A 28 -2.17 -4.69 16.53
CA TYR A 28 -3.16 -5.49 17.26
C TYR A 28 -4.21 -4.55 17.87
N HIS A 29 -5.43 -4.61 17.34
CA HIS A 29 -6.59 -3.89 17.87
C HIS A 29 -7.41 -4.78 18.81
N ASP A 30 -7.94 -4.19 19.88
CA ASP A 30 -8.89 -4.86 20.78
C ASP A 30 -10.22 -5.18 20.06
N ASP A 31 -10.58 -4.38 19.06
CA ASP A 31 -11.71 -4.63 18.17
C ASP A 31 -11.22 -5.31 16.87
N PRO A 32 -11.43 -6.64 16.73
CA PRO A 32 -11.02 -7.38 15.53
C PRO A 32 -11.79 -6.97 14.26
N GLU A 33 -12.86 -6.19 14.39
CA GLU A 33 -13.75 -5.79 13.31
C GLU A 33 -13.58 -4.34 12.85
N LEU A 34 -12.63 -3.60 13.43
CA LEU A 34 -12.36 -2.20 13.09
C LEU A 34 -12.12 -1.99 11.59
N TRP A 35 -11.49 -2.95 10.92
CA TRP A 35 -11.22 -2.91 9.48
C TRP A 35 -12.52 -2.80 8.64
N LYS A 36 -13.65 -3.32 9.12
CA LYS A 36 -14.95 -3.21 8.42
C LYS A 36 -15.40 -1.76 8.33
N THR A 37 -15.10 -0.95 9.33
CA THR A 37 -15.44 0.48 9.31
C THR A 37 -14.70 1.19 8.19
N TRP A 38 -13.38 1.01 8.12
CA TRP A 38 -12.56 1.63 7.08
C TRP A 38 -12.87 1.10 5.68
N ALA A 39 -13.20 -0.19 5.56
CA ALA A 39 -13.66 -0.77 4.30
C ALA A 39 -14.95 -0.11 3.79
N ARG A 40 -15.91 0.24 4.67
CA ARG A 40 -17.13 0.98 4.27
C ARG A 40 -16.84 2.39 3.75
N PHE A 41 -15.74 3.01 4.19
CA PHE A 41 -15.27 4.30 3.65
C PHE A 41 -14.40 4.15 2.38
N GLY A 42 -14.24 2.93 1.85
CA GLY A 42 -13.49 2.68 0.62
C GLY A 42 -11.98 2.62 0.80
N MET A 43 -11.48 2.45 2.03
CA MET A 43 -10.04 2.22 2.28
C MET A 43 -9.63 0.87 1.69
N LEU A 44 -8.53 0.87 0.93
CA LEU A 44 -8.07 -0.32 0.19
C LEU A 44 -7.26 -1.27 1.05
N ALA A 45 -6.49 -0.72 1.99
CA ALA A 45 -5.56 -1.47 2.83
C ALA A 45 -5.33 -0.74 4.16
N VAL A 46 -4.78 -1.49 5.12
CA VAL A 46 -4.24 -0.98 6.38
C VAL A 46 -2.72 -1.13 6.34
N GLU A 47 -2.01 -0.09 6.72
CA GLU A 47 -0.55 -0.03 6.87
C GLU A 47 -0.21 0.93 8.03
N MET A 48 1.05 1.27 8.29
CA MET A 48 1.44 1.98 9.52
C MET A 48 2.27 3.26 9.31
N GLU A 49 2.55 3.69 8.06
CA GLU A 49 3.52 4.76 7.81
C GLU A 49 3.07 5.88 6.85
N THR A 50 2.14 5.60 5.92
CA THR A 50 1.85 6.48 4.77
C THR A 50 1.36 7.86 5.19
N ALA A 51 0.48 7.96 6.18
CA ALA A 51 0.02 9.26 6.69
C ALA A 51 1.18 10.10 7.24
N GLY A 52 2.12 9.47 7.95
CA GLY A 52 3.32 10.14 8.47
C GLY A 52 4.24 10.60 7.34
N LEU A 53 4.54 9.71 6.38
CA LEU A 53 5.37 10.01 5.21
C LEU A 53 4.83 11.21 4.43
N TYR A 54 3.55 11.19 4.09
CA TYR A 54 2.93 12.27 3.30
C TYR A 54 2.87 13.59 4.07
N THR A 55 2.61 13.53 5.38
CA THR A 55 2.61 14.73 6.23
C THR A 55 4.00 15.38 6.29
N ILE A 56 5.06 14.59 6.50
CA ILE A 56 6.44 15.09 6.54
C ILE A 56 6.86 15.63 5.17
N ALA A 57 6.52 14.93 4.09
CA ALA A 57 6.85 15.35 2.74
C ALA A 57 6.17 16.69 2.39
N ALA A 58 4.89 16.83 2.72
CA ALA A 58 4.14 18.07 2.53
C ALA A 58 4.74 19.22 3.36
N LYS A 59 5.07 18.97 4.63
CA LYS A 59 5.72 19.96 5.53
C LYS A 59 7.04 20.48 4.99
N ASN A 60 7.83 19.62 4.35
CA ASN A 60 9.16 19.96 3.83
C ASN A 60 9.17 20.26 2.33
N HIS A 61 8.00 20.34 1.68
CA HIS A 61 7.84 20.60 0.25
C HIS A 61 8.64 19.65 -0.66
N VAL A 62 8.71 18.37 -0.28
CA VAL A 62 9.33 17.31 -1.08
C VAL A 62 8.27 16.35 -1.62
N ASN A 63 8.62 15.61 -2.68
CA ASN A 63 7.73 14.61 -3.26
C ASN A 63 7.83 13.29 -2.50
N ALA A 64 6.70 12.65 -2.21
CA ALA A 64 6.63 11.29 -1.66
C ALA A 64 5.52 10.48 -2.32
N LEU A 65 5.67 9.15 -2.27
CA LEU A 65 4.67 8.18 -2.73
C LEU A 65 4.85 6.87 -1.95
N SER A 66 3.76 6.31 -1.46
CA SER A 66 3.70 4.94 -0.95
C SER A 66 3.22 4.01 -2.06
N ILE A 67 3.95 2.91 -2.26
CA ILE A 67 3.54 1.79 -3.11
C ILE A 67 3.52 0.57 -2.18
N LEU A 68 2.42 -0.18 -2.20
CA LEU A 68 2.16 -1.24 -1.24
C LEU A 68 1.85 -2.55 -1.97
N THR A 69 2.43 -3.64 -1.50
CA THR A 69 2.08 -5.01 -1.89
C THR A 69 1.20 -5.60 -0.80
N VAL A 70 0.05 -6.17 -1.18
CA VAL A 70 -0.85 -6.83 -0.23
C VAL A 70 -0.30 -8.22 0.09
N SER A 71 0.28 -8.39 1.28
CA SER A 71 0.77 -9.69 1.76
C SER A 71 -0.34 -10.55 2.35
N ASP A 72 -1.28 -9.95 3.07
CA ASP A 72 -2.26 -10.69 3.85
C ASP A 72 -3.65 -10.08 3.66
N SER A 73 -4.67 -10.91 3.66
CA SER A 73 -6.06 -10.48 3.55
C SER A 73 -6.77 -10.70 4.87
N ILE A 74 -6.98 -9.63 5.63
CA ILE A 74 -7.78 -9.63 6.86
C ILE A 74 -9.21 -10.12 6.57
N VAL A 75 -9.74 -9.81 5.38
CA VAL A 75 -11.08 -10.22 4.94
C VAL A 75 -11.19 -11.73 4.71
N LYS A 76 -10.19 -12.33 4.06
CA LYS A 76 -10.19 -13.75 3.69
C LYS A 76 -9.46 -14.63 4.70
N GLN A 77 -8.82 -14.04 5.72
CA GLN A 77 -7.89 -14.71 6.64
C GLN A 77 -6.83 -15.52 5.89
N GLN A 78 -6.29 -14.94 4.83
CA GLN A 78 -5.27 -15.57 3.98
C GLN A 78 -3.94 -14.86 4.17
N GLU A 79 -2.89 -15.65 4.36
CA GLU A 79 -1.50 -15.20 4.36
C GLU A 79 -0.81 -15.72 3.10
N THR A 80 0.00 -14.86 2.48
CA THR A 80 0.81 -15.26 1.31
C THR A 80 1.99 -16.15 1.71
N THR A 81 2.39 -17.05 0.82
CA THR A 81 3.62 -17.83 1.02
C THR A 81 4.86 -16.95 0.87
N PRO A 82 6.03 -17.36 1.43
CA PRO A 82 7.28 -16.63 1.23
C PRO A 82 7.63 -16.38 -0.25
N GLU A 83 7.37 -17.35 -1.13
CA GLU A 83 7.64 -17.24 -2.57
C GLU A 83 6.71 -16.24 -3.28
N GLU A 84 5.43 -16.23 -2.92
CA GLU A 84 4.45 -15.26 -3.42
C GLU A 84 4.80 -13.83 -2.99
N ARG A 85 5.23 -13.68 -1.73
CA ARG A 85 5.75 -12.40 -1.21
C ARG A 85 6.95 -11.98 -2.05
N GLN A 86 8.00 -12.81 -2.16
CA GLN A 86 9.21 -12.43 -2.89
C GLN A 86 8.94 -11.96 -4.32
N SER A 87 8.10 -12.68 -5.05
CA SER A 87 7.77 -12.36 -6.45
C SER A 87 7.05 -11.02 -6.58
N SER A 88 6.06 -10.77 -5.72
CA SER A 88 5.28 -9.52 -5.71
C SER A 88 6.07 -8.32 -5.18
N PHE A 89 6.95 -8.51 -4.19
CA PHE A 89 7.87 -7.49 -3.71
C PHE A 89 8.85 -7.04 -4.80
N THR A 90 9.36 -7.98 -5.60
CA THR A 90 10.29 -7.66 -6.71
C THR A 90 9.62 -6.72 -7.72
N GLN A 91 8.39 -7.02 -8.13
CA GLN A 91 7.63 -6.17 -9.06
C GLN A 91 7.42 -4.75 -8.51
N MET A 92 7.06 -4.64 -7.22
CA MET A 92 6.90 -3.34 -6.56
C MET A 92 8.20 -2.54 -6.56
N MET A 93 9.34 -3.18 -6.26
CA MET A 93 10.65 -2.53 -6.25
C MET A 93 11.06 -2.03 -7.64
N GLU A 94 10.84 -2.83 -8.69
CA GLU A 94 11.10 -2.40 -10.07
C GLU A 94 10.29 -1.15 -10.43
N ILE A 95 9.00 -1.13 -10.11
CA ILE A 95 8.15 0.04 -10.34
C ILE A 95 8.73 1.24 -9.60
N ALA A 96 9.07 1.10 -8.32
CA ALA A 96 9.60 2.18 -7.50
C ALA A 96 10.95 2.73 -8.01
N LEU A 97 11.86 1.86 -8.42
CA LEU A 97 13.18 2.24 -8.96
C LEU A 97 13.08 3.02 -10.28
N GLU A 98 12.09 2.71 -11.12
CA GLU A 98 11.86 3.48 -12.35
C GLU A 98 11.31 4.89 -12.10
N LEU A 99 10.86 5.19 -10.87
CA LEU A 99 10.38 6.52 -10.50
C LEU A 99 11.50 7.48 -10.12
N ALA A 100 12.62 6.95 -9.63
CA ALA A 100 13.81 7.68 -9.20
C ALA A 100 14.46 8.48 -10.34
#